data_AF-A0A8H6MH12-F1
#
_entry.id   AF-A0A8H6MH12-F1
#
_cell.length_a   1.000
_cell.length_b   1.000
_cell.length_c   1.000
_cell.angle_alpha   90.00
_cell.angle_beta   90.00
_cell.angle_gamma   90.00
#
_symmetry.space_group_name_H-M   'P 1'
#
loop_
_entity.id
_entity.type
_entity.pdbx_description
1 polymer ?
#
loop_
_entity_poly.entity_id
_entity_poly.type
_entity_poly.pdbx_seq_one_letter_code
_entity_poly.pdbx_strand_id
1 'polypeptide(L)'
;MRPIPTISQVFSLYRAHLREIRKLPHIYLQQFYRVKTRSDVRSMLRPSGARHLPTRFQRANQGLRRLQEANSGNVKVFQNLLGAAFGRTGAFKWELLKPLLTDPNAPLPPPIIPSKPRSRPPLYPKPLQSLLTTSHGMATRPLKKDAWTKAKLLPARADPFSDDAHIFGPFSKRREYNKQKRFFKQEIKKVLPPLEISMSTTMDASRTGNGESTEVGQRPYHADALPMQDLGLVSEIETLVGRAALAPLTRKERKAKEAIRRGNGVNFTGQHTDIPHDGFEGDTATSSPSSQS
;
A
#
# COMPACT_ATOMS: atom_id res chain seq x y z
N MET A 1 9.36 -43.80 -7.36
CA MET A 1 9.67 -43.05 -6.12
C MET A 1 10.84 -42.12 -6.39
N ARG A 2 10.91 -40.92 -5.78
CA ARG A 2 12.06 -40.02 -5.97
C ARG A 2 13.17 -40.38 -4.96
N PRO A 3 14.45 -40.39 -5.37
CA PRO A 3 15.55 -40.70 -4.45
C PRO A 3 15.60 -39.67 -3.32
N ILE A 4 15.90 -40.14 -2.11
CA ILE A 4 16.12 -39.28 -0.94
C ILE A 4 17.48 -38.59 -1.14
N PRO A 5 17.55 -37.24 -1.09
CA PRO A 5 18.81 -36.55 -1.30
C PRO A 5 19.77 -36.78 -0.12
N THR A 6 21.05 -37.00 -0.41
CA THR A 6 22.08 -37.15 0.60
C THR A 6 22.45 -35.79 1.22
N ILE A 7 23.05 -35.81 2.41
CA ILE A 7 23.53 -34.60 3.08
C ILE A 7 24.55 -33.85 2.21
N SER A 8 25.43 -34.57 1.51
CA SER A 8 26.42 -33.99 0.59
C SER A 8 25.75 -33.26 -0.59
N GLN A 9 24.65 -33.81 -1.14
CA GLN A 9 23.87 -33.15 -2.18
C GLN A 9 23.23 -31.85 -1.69
N VAL A 10 22.72 -31.82 -0.45
CA VAL A 10 22.16 -30.60 0.15
C VAL A 10 23.24 -29.51 0.29
N PHE A 11 24.45 -29.87 0.76
CA PHE A 11 25.55 -28.91 0.86
C PHE A 11 26.07 -28.44 -0.51
N SER A 12 26.10 -29.32 -1.51
CA SER A 12 26.44 -28.94 -2.89
C SER A 12 25.45 -27.90 -3.43
N LEU A 13 24.15 -28.15 -3.24
CA LEU A 13 23.08 -27.23 -3.61
C LEU A 13 23.21 -25.87 -2.88
N TYR A 14 23.52 -25.89 -1.59
CA TYR A 14 23.77 -24.68 -0.80
C TYR A 14 24.92 -23.84 -1.36
N ARG A 15 26.06 -24.47 -1.68
CA ARG A 15 27.23 -23.79 -2.27
C ARG A 15 26.91 -23.21 -3.64
N ALA A 16 26.18 -23.95 -4.48
CA ALA A 16 25.73 -23.47 -5.78
C ALA A 16 24.86 -22.21 -5.64
N HIS A 17 23.91 -22.19 -4.70
CA HIS A 17 23.14 -21.01 -4.39
C HIS A 17 24.02 -19.81 -3.99
N LEU A 18 24.96 -20.00 -3.06
CA LEU A 18 25.83 -18.90 -2.63
C LEU A 18 26.66 -18.31 -3.79
N ARG A 19 27.11 -19.14 -4.74
CA ARG A 19 27.82 -18.67 -5.94
C ARG A 19 26.92 -17.82 -6.83
N GLU A 20 25.68 -18.26 -7.06
CA GLU A 20 24.72 -17.50 -7.88
C GLU A 20 24.24 -16.23 -7.18
N ILE A 21 24.07 -16.25 -5.86
CA ILE A 21 23.67 -15.09 -5.08
C ILE A 21 24.72 -13.97 -5.19
N ARG A 22 26.03 -14.31 -5.16
CA ARG A 22 27.12 -13.32 -5.29
C ARG A 22 27.12 -12.57 -6.63
N LYS A 23 26.47 -13.11 -7.66
CA LYS A 23 26.36 -12.45 -8.98
C LYS A 23 25.23 -11.42 -9.03
N LEU A 24 24.34 -11.39 -8.03
CA LEU A 24 23.25 -10.42 -7.98
C LEU A 24 23.80 -9.00 -7.77
N PRO A 25 23.23 -7.99 -8.42
CA PRO A 25 23.80 -6.64 -8.42
C PRO A 25 23.67 -5.89 -7.09
N HIS A 26 22.71 -6.25 -6.23
CA HIS A 26 22.34 -5.46 -5.03
C HIS A 26 22.65 -6.20 -3.73
N ILE A 27 23.30 -5.52 -2.79
CA ILE A 27 23.74 -6.11 -1.50
C ILE A 27 22.54 -6.63 -0.70
N TYR A 28 21.44 -5.89 -0.61
CA TYR A 28 20.20 -6.36 0.02
C TYR A 28 19.68 -7.65 -0.60
N LEU A 29 19.64 -7.77 -1.94
CA LEU A 29 19.21 -9.00 -2.60
C LEU A 29 20.13 -10.16 -2.21
N GLN A 30 21.44 -9.91 -2.17
CA GLN A 30 22.41 -10.92 -1.75
C GLN A 30 22.12 -11.39 -0.31
N GLN A 31 21.92 -10.45 0.61
CA GLN A 31 21.62 -10.73 2.01
C GLN A 31 20.28 -11.49 2.17
N PHE A 32 19.22 -11.01 1.51
CA PHE A 32 17.89 -11.62 1.53
C PHE A 32 17.94 -13.08 1.07
N TYR A 33 18.51 -13.33 -0.12
CA TYR A 33 18.59 -14.69 -0.65
C TYR A 33 19.56 -15.58 0.14
N ARG A 34 20.60 -15.01 0.75
CA ARG A 34 21.49 -15.76 1.65
C ARG A 34 20.76 -16.22 2.91
N VAL A 35 20.00 -15.36 3.56
CA VAL A 35 19.17 -15.70 4.73
C VAL A 35 18.10 -16.73 4.35
N LYS A 36 17.39 -16.51 3.24
CA LYS A 36 16.38 -17.44 2.73
C LYS A 36 16.96 -18.83 2.45
N THR A 37 18.06 -18.90 1.70
CA THR A 37 18.72 -20.16 1.36
C THR A 37 19.21 -20.89 2.61
N ARG A 38 19.74 -20.16 3.59
CA ARG A 38 20.15 -20.73 4.89
C ARG A 38 18.96 -21.34 5.61
N SER A 39 17.82 -20.67 5.66
CA SER A 39 16.58 -21.18 6.26
C SER A 39 16.06 -22.42 5.51
N ASP A 40 16.08 -22.41 4.18
CA ASP A 40 15.65 -23.54 3.36
C ASP A 40 16.52 -24.79 3.64
N VAL A 41 17.84 -24.65 3.63
CA VAL A 41 18.79 -25.73 3.94
C VAL A 41 18.66 -26.20 5.38
N ARG A 42 18.56 -25.29 6.35
CA ARG A 42 18.34 -25.65 7.76
C ARG A 42 17.04 -26.44 7.92
N SER A 43 15.99 -26.08 7.18
CA SER A 43 14.75 -26.84 7.20
C SER A 43 14.96 -28.27 6.68
N MET A 44 15.74 -28.47 5.61
CA MET A 44 16.02 -29.78 5.03
C MET A 44 16.81 -30.69 5.97
N LEU A 45 17.75 -30.13 6.72
CA LEU A 45 18.58 -30.87 7.67
C LEU A 45 17.83 -31.25 8.96
N ARG A 46 16.61 -30.75 9.20
CA ARG A 46 15.81 -31.12 10.38
C ARG A 46 15.21 -32.53 10.22
N PRO A 47 15.39 -33.43 11.23
CA PRO A 47 14.98 -34.84 11.14
C PRO A 47 13.46 -35.02 11.07
N SER A 48 12.69 -34.14 11.71
CA SER A 48 11.22 -34.20 11.77
C SER A 48 10.51 -34.10 10.40
N GLY A 49 11.22 -33.72 9.33
CA GLY A 49 10.66 -33.49 8.00
C GLY A 49 11.10 -34.45 6.89
N ALA A 50 11.66 -35.63 7.21
CA ALA A 50 12.25 -36.54 6.22
C ALA A 50 11.29 -36.88 5.05
N ARG A 51 9.99 -37.08 5.34
CA ARG A 51 8.95 -37.37 4.33
C ARG A 51 8.81 -36.28 3.26
N HIS A 52 9.06 -35.01 3.60
CA HIS A 52 8.94 -33.87 2.69
C HIS A 52 10.30 -33.42 2.13
N LEU A 53 11.39 -34.13 2.44
CA LEU A 53 12.73 -33.77 2.00
C LEU A 53 12.86 -33.71 0.46
N PRO A 54 12.36 -34.69 -0.33
CA PRO A 54 12.47 -34.62 -1.80
C PRO A 54 11.76 -33.40 -2.40
N THR A 55 10.60 -33.04 -1.86
CA THR A 55 9.82 -31.87 -2.31
C THR A 55 10.53 -30.56 -1.97
N ARG A 56 11.12 -30.45 -0.77
CA ARG A 56 11.89 -29.26 -0.37
C ARG A 56 13.16 -29.11 -1.19
N PHE A 57 13.89 -30.21 -1.40
CA PHE A 57 15.07 -30.25 -2.26
C PHE A 57 14.75 -29.84 -3.69
N GLN A 58 13.63 -30.32 -4.26
CA GLN A 58 13.18 -29.88 -5.58
C GLN A 58 12.85 -28.38 -5.61
N ARG A 59 12.17 -27.84 -4.59
CA ARG A 59 11.86 -26.41 -4.50
C ARG A 59 13.12 -25.55 -4.43
N ALA A 60 14.15 -25.96 -3.68
CA ALA A 60 15.42 -25.25 -3.64
C ALA A 60 16.15 -25.31 -4.99
N ASN A 61 16.17 -26.48 -5.66
CA ASN A 61 16.70 -26.57 -7.03
C ASN A 61 15.96 -25.65 -8.02
N GLN A 62 14.64 -25.54 -7.93
CA GLN A 62 13.87 -24.57 -8.72
C GLN A 62 14.27 -23.13 -8.38
N GLY A 63 14.51 -22.84 -7.10
CA GLY A 63 15.08 -21.56 -6.67
C GLY A 63 16.45 -21.29 -7.30
N LEU A 64 17.32 -22.31 -7.41
CA LEU A 64 18.66 -22.18 -7.99
C LEU A 64 18.55 -21.88 -9.48
N ARG A 65 17.70 -22.62 -10.21
CA ARG A 65 17.44 -22.38 -11.63
C ARG A 65 16.93 -20.97 -11.88
N ARG A 66 15.99 -20.47 -11.05
CA ARG A 66 15.51 -19.09 -11.16
C ARG A 66 16.62 -18.05 -10.92
N LEU A 67 17.54 -18.30 -9.99
CA LEU A 67 18.69 -17.43 -9.78
C LEU A 67 19.63 -17.44 -10.99
N GLN A 68 19.92 -18.63 -11.55
CA GLN A 68 20.74 -18.78 -12.74
C GLN A 68 20.12 -18.08 -13.96
N GLU A 69 18.82 -18.29 -14.20
CA GLU A 69 18.06 -17.64 -15.27
C GLU A 69 18.03 -16.11 -15.11
N ALA A 70 17.89 -15.60 -13.88
CA ALA A 70 17.95 -14.18 -13.63
C ALA A 70 19.35 -13.61 -13.90
N ASN A 71 20.41 -14.31 -13.45
CA ASN A 71 21.80 -13.94 -13.69
C ASN A 71 22.19 -14.05 -15.18
N SER A 72 21.50 -14.88 -15.97
CA SER A 72 21.67 -14.98 -17.42
C SER A 72 20.90 -13.90 -18.20
N GLY A 73 20.31 -12.92 -17.52
CA GLY A 73 19.63 -11.78 -18.15
C GLY A 73 18.12 -11.93 -18.38
N ASN A 74 17.46 -12.95 -17.80
CA ASN A 74 16.00 -13.07 -17.91
C ASN A 74 15.29 -12.03 -17.01
N VAL A 75 14.88 -10.91 -17.63
CA VAL A 75 14.27 -9.76 -16.95
C VAL A 75 13.03 -10.15 -16.15
N LYS A 76 12.16 -11.02 -16.68
CA LYS A 76 10.91 -11.41 -16.00
C LYS A 76 11.20 -12.21 -14.73
N VAL A 77 12.17 -13.12 -14.79
CA VAL A 77 12.57 -13.93 -13.62
C VAL A 77 13.25 -13.02 -12.59
N PHE A 78 14.12 -12.10 -13.03
CA PHE A 78 14.75 -11.12 -12.15
C PHE A 78 13.72 -10.22 -11.45
N GLN A 79 12.73 -9.70 -12.17
CA GLN A 79 11.62 -8.93 -11.57
C GLN A 79 10.85 -9.72 -10.52
N ASN A 80 10.63 -11.03 -10.73
CA ASN A 80 10.02 -11.89 -9.71
C ASN A 80 10.93 -12.06 -8.48
N LEU A 81 12.26 -12.12 -8.66
CA LEU A 81 13.20 -12.16 -7.55
C LEU A 81 13.17 -10.86 -6.73
N LEU A 82 13.14 -9.70 -7.40
CA LEU A 82 12.96 -8.40 -6.77
C LEU A 82 11.62 -8.35 -6.01
N GLY A 83 10.53 -8.75 -6.66
CA GLY A 83 9.21 -8.76 -6.05
C GLY A 83 9.10 -9.68 -4.84
N ALA A 84 9.88 -10.76 -4.77
CA ALA A 84 9.96 -11.59 -3.58
C ALA A 84 10.80 -10.95 -2.46
N ALA A 85 11.96 -10.36 -2.81
CA ALA A 85 12.86 -9.75 -1.84
C ALA A 85 12.28 -8.50 -1.19
N PHE A 86 11.67 -7.61 -1.98
CA PHE A 86 11.04 -6.38 -1.50
C PHE A 86 9.58 -6.56 -1.06
N GLY A 87 9.16 -7.79 -0.75
CA GLY A 87 7.83 -8.06 -0.21
C GLY A 87 6.67 -7.61 -1.10
N ARG A 88 6.83 -7.54 -2.42
CA ARG A 88 5.73 -7.27 -3.35
C ARG A 88 4.88 -8.52 -3.62
N THR A 89 5.43 -9.70 -3.34
CA THR A 89 4.81 -11.01 -3.52
C THR A 89 5.06 -11.93 -2.32
N GLY A 90 4.32 -13.04 -2.23
CA GLY A 90 4.54 -14.08 -1.24
C GLY A 90 4.05 -13.73 0.18
N ALA A 91 4.62 -14.42 1.17
CA ALA A 91 4.27 -14.24 2.58
C ALA A 91 4.78 -12.91 3.15
N PHE A 92 5.99 -12.51 2.77
CA PHE A 92 6.61 -11.28 3.24
C PHE A 92 5.76 -10.04 2.90
N LYS A 93 5.09 -10.04 1.75
CA LYS A 93 4.07 -9.02 1.41
C LYS A 93 3.02 -8.82 2.51
N TRP A 94 2.50 -9.90 3.06
CA TRP A 94 1.46 -9.85 4.08
C TRP A 94 2.00 -9.40 5.42
N GLU A 95 3.25 -9.73 5.72
CA GLU A 95 3.94 -9.24 6.92
C GLU A 95 4.12 -7.72 6.85
N LEU A 96 4.53 -7.19 5.70
CA LEU A 96 4.65 -5.74 5.47
C LEU A 96 3.29 -5.02 5.51
N LEU A 97 2.24 -5.67 4.99
CA LEU A 97 0.94 -5.03 4.85
C LEU A 97 0.11 -5.09 6.14
N LYS A 98 0.31 -6.10 6.99
CA LYS A 98 -0.50 -6.34 8.21
C LYS A 98 -0.58 -5.12 9.15
N PRO A 99 0.51 -4.37 9.43
CA PRO A 99 0.44 -3.14 10.23
C PRO A 99 -0.45 -2.05 9.64
N LEU A 100 -0.63 -2.06 8.31
CA LEU A 100 -1.44 -1.06 7.59
C LEU A 100 -2.91 -1.48 7.45
N LEU A 101 -3.22 -2.76 7.73
CA LEU A 101 -4.59 -3.28 7.70
C LEU A 101 -5.31 -3.14 9.04
N THR A 102 -4.56 -2.90 10.12
CA THR A 102 -5.09 -2.79 11.47
C THR A 102 -4.88 -1.38 11.97
N ASP A 103 -5.92 -0.73 12.44
CA ASP A 103 -5.83 0.54 13.15
C ASP A 103 -6.33 0.30 14.57
N PRO A 104 -5.46 0.41 15.60
CA PRO A 104 -5.83 0.15 16.99
C PRO A 104 -6.83 1.18 17.52
N ASN A 105 -6.85 2.40 16.96
CA ASN A 105 -7.65 3.51 17.45
C ASN A 105 -8.99 3.63 16.72
N ALA A 106 -9.13 2.99 15.55
CA ALA A 106 -10.37 3.05 14.78
C ALA A 106 -11.48 2.20 15.42
N PRO A 107 -12.70 2.75 15.59
CA PRO A 107 -13.83 1.97 16.04
C PRO A 107 -14.16 0.88 15.01
N LEU A 108 -14.38 -0.34 15.49
CA LEU A 108 -14.79 -1.44 14.62
C LEU A 108 -16.19 -1.16 14.05
N PRO A 109 -16.41 -1.38 12.74
CA PRO A 109 -17.72 -1.17 12.15
C PRO A 109 -18.74 -2.16 12.73
N PRO A 110 -20.02 -1.77 12.84
CA PRO A 110 -21.06 -2.64 13.36
C PRO A 110 -21.25 -3.87 12.46
N PRO A 111 -21.67 -5.01 13.03
CA PRO A 111 -21.95 -6.21 12.24
C PRO A 111 -23.14 -5.97 11.30
N ILE A 112 -23.01 -6.36 10.02
CA ILE A 112 -24.10 -6.23 9.03
C ILE A 112 -25.32 -7.06 9.45
N ILE A 113 -25.08 -8.24 10.04
CA ILE A 113 -26.11 -9.11 10.62
C ILE A 113 -25.97 -9.01 12.15
N PRO A 114 -26.95 -8.41 12.87
CA PRO A 114 -26.85 -8.14 14.30
C PRO A 114 -26.50 -9.37 15.14
N SER A 115 -27.13 -10.52 14.87
CA SER A 115 -26.90 -11.79 15.58
C SER A 115 -25.56 -12.47 15.25
N LYS A 116 -24.81 -11.98 14.26
CA LYS A 116 -23.56 -12.61 13.79
C LYS A 116 -22.40 -11.63 13.85
N PRO A 117 -21.63 -11.55 14.96
CA PRO A 117 -20.52 -10.60 15.10
C PRO A 117 -19.42 -10.79 14.04
N ARG A 118 -19.28 -12.00 13.46
CA ARG A 118 -18.34 -12.27 12.35
C ARG A 118 -18.75 -11.62 11.01
N SER A 119 -19.93 -11.01 10.94
CA SER A 119 -20.44 -10.28 9.76
C SER A 119 -20.03 -8.81 9.70
N ARG A 120 -19.07 -8.38 10.54
CA ARG A 120 -18.47 -7.05 10.46
C ARG A 120 -17.80 -6.82 9.10
N PRO A 121 -18.07 -5.70 8.44
CA PRO A 121 -17.43 -5.37 7.18
C PRO A 121 -15.93 -5.11 7.40
N PRO A 122 -15.11 -5.23 6.35
CA PRO A 122 -13.70 -4.90 6.44
C PRO A 122 -13.49 -3.41 6.72
N LEU A 123 -12.53 -3.11 7.60
CA LEU A 123 -12.11 -1.75 7.90
C LEU A 123 -11.15 -1.23 6.81
N TYR A 124 -11.31 0.03 6.42
CA TYR A 124 -10.40 0.74 5.51
C TYR A 124 -9.70 1.87 6.27
N PRO A 125 -8.57 1.61 6.94
CA PRO A 125 -7.84 2.67 7.64
C PRO A 125 -7.23 3.66 6.64
N LYS A 126 -6.95 4.89 7.08
CA LYS A 126 -6.43 5.97 6.21
C LYS A 126 -5.19 5.57 5.39
N PRO A 127 -4.17 4.87 5.96
CA PRO A 127 -3.01 4.42 5.17
C PRO A 127 -3.38 3.42 4.08
N LEU A 128 -4.36 2.54 4.34
CA LEU A 128 -4.83 1.62 3.30
C LEU A 128 -5.59 2.36 2.21
N GLN A 129 -6.42 3.33 2.58
CA GLN A 129 -7.15 4.16 1.61
C GLN A 129 -6.20 4.91 0.68
N SER A 130 -5.14 5.52 1.21
CA SER A 130 -4.15 6.25 0.41
C SER A 130 -3.44 5.31 -0.58
N LEU A 131 -3.07 4.10 -0.15
CA LEU A 131 -2.47 3.09 -1.03
C LEU A 131 -3.44 2.65 -2.14
N LEU A 132 -4.71 2.45 -1.82
CA LEU A 132 -5.73 2.04 -2.80
C LEU A 132 -6.00 3.12 -3.86
N THR A 133 -5.89 4.41 -3.49
CA THR A 133 -6.14 5.53 -4.42
C THR A 133 -4.92 5.98 -5.21
N THR A 134 -3.71 5.61 -4.79
CA THR A 134 -2.46 6.09 -5.41
C THR A 134 -1.97 5.10 -6.45
N SER A 135 -1.47 5.60 -7.58
CA SER A 135 -0.91 4.77 -8.67
C SER A 135 0.23 3.87 -8.20
N HIS A 136 1.12 4.38 -7.35
CA HIS A 136 2.29 3.65 -6.84
C HIS A 136 1.94 2.59 -5.78
N GLY A 137 0.80 2.74 -5.11
CA GLY A 137 0.34 1.83 -4.07
C GLY A 137 -0.35 0.57 -4.61
N MET A 138 -0.60 0.50 -5.92
CA MET A 138 -1.36 -0.57 -6.55
C MET A 138 -0.58 -1.20 -7.70
N ALA A 139 -0.61 -2.53 -7.79
CA ALA A 139 -0.08 -3.27 -8.95
C ALA A 139 -0.95 -3.07 -10.21
N THR A 140 -2.20 -2.67 -10.01
CA THR A 140 -3.18 -2.40 -11.07
C THR A 140 -3.59 -0.93 -11.03
N ARG A 141 -4.54 -0.54 -11.88
CA ARG A 141 -5.12 0.80 -11.85
C ARG A 141 -5.59 1.18 -10.42
N PRO A 142 -5.26 2.39 -9.94
CA PRO A 142 -5.74 2.87 -8.65
C PRO A 142 -7.26 3.00 -8.63
N LEU A 143 -7.82 2.84 -7.43
CA LEU A 143 -9.26 2.97 -7.20
C LEU A 143 -9.65 4.45 -7.16
N LYS A 144 -10.89 4.74 -7.60
CA LYS A 144 -11.48 6.06 -7.39
C LYS A 144 -11.71 6.27 -5.89
N LYS A 145 -11.67 7.53 -5.46
CA LYS A 145 -12.11 7.90 -4.11
C LYS A 145 -13.52 7.32 -3.88
N ASP A 146 -13.71 6.70 -2.73
CA ASP A 146 -14.96 6.08 -2.28
C ASP A 146 -15.39 4.83 -3.06
N ALA A 147 -14.55 4.24 -3.90
CA ALA A 147 -14.89 2.99 -4.62
C ALA A 147 -15.23 1.83 -3.68
N TRP A 148 -14.75 1.88 -2.43
CA TRP A 148 -15.02 0.90 -1.37
C TRP A 148 -16.28 1.22 -0.55
N THR A 149 -16.99 2.32 -0.82
CA THR A 149 -18.24 2.64 -0.13
C THR A 149 -19.37 1.69 -0.52
N LYS A 150 -20.31 1.49 0.42
CA LYS A 150 -21.48 0.62 0.22
C LYS A 150 -22.25 0.98 -1.06
N ALA A 151 -22.46 2.28 -1.29
CA ALA A 151 -23.21 2.81 -2.42
C ALA A 151 -22.64 2.40 -3.79
N LYS A 152 -21.30 2.44 -3.95
CA LYS A 152 -20.66 2.07 -5.23
C LYS A 152 -20.48 0.56 -5.40
N LEU A 153 -20.38 -0.19 -4.30
CA LEU A 153 -20.10 -1.63 -4.36
C LEU A 153 -21.36 -2.48 -4.55
N LEU A 154 -22.46 -2.10 -3.93
CA LEU A 154 -23.71 -2.86 -3.94
C LEU A 154 -24.60 -2.46 -5.11
N PRO A 155 -25.51 -3.34 -5.58
CA PRO A 155 -26.52 -2.95 -6.57
C PRO A 155 -27.52 -1.95 -5.95
N ALA A 156 -28.25 -1.22 -6.79
CA ALA A 156 -29.29 -0.27 -6.36
C ALA A 156 -30.28 -0.91 -5.38
N ARG A 157 -30.70 -2.15 -5.66
CA ARG A 157 -31.50 -3.02 -4.77
C ARG A 157 -31.05 -3.11 -3.30
N ALA A 158 -29.78 -2.81 -2.99
CA ALA A 158 -29.30 -2.82 -1.61
C ALA A 158 -29.77 -1.62 -0.79
N ASP A 159 -30.25 -0.57 -1.44
CA ASP A 159 -30.99 0.51 -0.82
C ASP A 159 -32.46 0.07 -0.64
N PRO A 160 -32.98 -0.01 0.60
CA PRO A 160 -34.36 -0.40 0.85
C PRO A 160 -35.40 0.54 0.22
N PHE A 161 -35.01 1.78 -0.10
CA PHE A 161 -35.89 2.78 -0.73
C PHE A 161 -35.83 2.79 -2.26
N SER A 162 -35.04 1.91 -2.86
CA SER A 162 -34.95 1.81 -4.32
C SER A 162 -36.14 1.05 -4.92
N ASP A 163 -36.59 1.45 -6.10
CA ASP A 163 -37.64 0.75 -6.86
C ASP A 163 -37.30 -0.73 -7.06
N ASP A 164 -36.02 -1.04 -7.32
CA ASP A 164 -35.52 -2.42 -7.42
C ASP A 164 -35.77 -3.24 -6.14
N ALA A 165 -35.63 -2.63 -4.96
CA ALA A 165 -35.91 -3.30 -3.71
C ALA A 165 -37.41 -3.50 -3.48
N HIS A 166 -38.25 -2.59 -3.96
CA HIS A 166 -39.70 -2.75 -3.93
C HIS A 166 -40.20 -3.84 -4.90
N ILE A 167 -39.67 -3.87 -6.12
CA ILE A 167 -40.06 -4.83 -7.16
C ILE A 167 -39.54 -6.25 -6.84
N PHE A 168 -38.26 -6.37 -6.49
CA PHE A 168 -37.62 -7.69 -6.34
C PHE A 168 -37.47 -8.14 -4.87
N GLY A 169 -37.80 -7.28 -3.90
CA GLY A 169 -37.59 -7.49 -2.47
C GLY A 169 -36.20 -7.05 -1.97
N PRO A 170 -35.98 -6.92 -0.65
CA PRO A 170 -34.75 -6.38 -0.08
C PRO A 170 -33.51 -7.24 -0.37
N PHE A 171 -32.35 -6.61 -0.46
CA PHE A 171 -31.08 -7.32 -0.66
C PHE A 171 -30.63 -8.07 0.60
N SER A 172 -30.27 -9.35 0.46
CA SER A 172 -29.82 -10.16 1.59
C SER A 172 -28.56 -9.59 2.25
N LYS A 173 -28.62 -9.33 3.57
CA LYS A 173 -27.50 -8.92 4.43
C LYS A 173 -26.27 -9.84 4.30
N ARG A 174 -26.48 -11.14 4.10
CA ARG A 174 -25.40 -12.11 3.90
C ARG A 174 -24.69 -11.89 2.56
N ARG A 175 -25.44 -11.58 1.52
CA ARG A 175 -24.91 -11.28 0.18
C ARG A 175 -24.15 -9.96 0.18
N GLU A 176 -24.65 -8.96 0.91
CA GLU A 176 -23.94 -7.68 1.15
C GLU A 176 -22.56 -7.92 1.77
N TYR A 177 -22.50 -8.61 2.91
CA TYR A 177 -21.24 -8.95 3.57
C TYR A 177 -20.27 -9.69 2.65
N ASN A 178 -20.77 -10.70 1.92
CA ASN A 178 -19.95 -11.48 1.00
C ASN A 178 -19.38 -10.62 -0.13
N LYS A 179 -20.16 -9.67 -0.67
CA LYS A 179 -19.71 -8.76 -1.74
C LYS A 179 -18.61 -7.83 -1.23
N GLN A 180 -18.82 -7.21 -0.06
CA GLN A 180 -17.82 -6.35 0.59
C GLN A 180 -16.52 -7.10 0.91
N LYS A 181 -16.63 -8.29 1.51
CA LYS A 181 -15.46 -9.11 1.86
C LYS A 181 -14.70 -9.60 0.63
N ARG A 182 -15.41 -9.98 -0.44
CA ARG A 182 -14.80 -10.40 -1.70
C ARG A 182 -14.03 -9.24 -2.32
N PHE A 183 -14.64 -8.07 -2.40
CA PHE A 183 -14.01 -6.86 -2.92
C PHE A 183 -12.73 -6.53 -2.14
N PHE A 184 -12.81 -6.44 -0.82
CA PHE A 184 -11.64 -6.19 0.04
C PHE A 184 -10.49 -7.19 -0.20
N LYS A 185 -10.79 -8.49 -0.22
CA LYS A 185 -9.77 -9.52 -0.51
C LYS A 185 -9.17 -9.40 -1.91
N GLN A 186 -9.94 -8.97 -2.90
CA GLN A 186 -9.46 -8.78 -4.26
C GLN A 186 -8.57 -7.55 -4.36
N GLU A 187 -8.97 -6.43 -3.76
CA GLU A 187 -8.21 -5.18 -3.81
C GLU A 187 -6.91 -5.27 -3.01
N ILE A 188 -6.93 -5.85 -1.80
CA ILE A 188 -5.73 -6.01 -0.98
C ILE A 188 -4.65 -6.85 -1.65
N LYS A 189 -5.03 -7.87 -2.44
CA LYS A 189 -4.05 -8.66 -3.19
C LYS A 189 -3.26 -7.83 -4.19
N LYS A 190 -3.82 -6.71 -4.67
CA LYS A 190 -3.22 -5.80 -5.64
C LYS A 190 -2.41 -4.70 -4.98
N VAL A 191 -2.66 -4.39 -3.71
CA VAL A 191 -1.90 -3.38 -2.95
C VAL A 191 -0.43 -3.78 -2.89
N LEU A 192 0.45 -2.82 -3.11
CA LEU A 192 1.89 -2.96 -2.95
C LEU A 192 2.30 -2.29 -1.64
N PRO A 193 2.92 -3.02 -0.70
CA PRO A 193 3.30 -2.43 0.57
C PRO A 193 4.38 -1.35 0.35
N PRO A 194 4.31 -0.23 1.10
CA PRO A 194 5.38 0.75 1.12
C PRO A 194 6.63 0.12 1.76
N LEU A 195 7.79 0.48 1.23
CA LEU A 195 9.08 0.08 1.81
C LEU A 195 9.51 1.05 2.91
N GLU A 196 9.24 2.33 2.69
CA GLU A 196 9.60 3.43 3.57
C GLU A 196 8.48 4.48 3.54
N ILE A 197 8.18 5.08 4.69
CA ILE A 197 7.28 6.20 4.81
C ILE A 197 8.12 7.42 5.19
N SER A 198 8.43 8.27 4.21
CA SER A 198 8.98 9.59 4.48
C SER A 198 7.83 10.55 4.78
N MET A 199 7.86 11.15 5.97
CA MET A 199 7.04 12.32 6.26
C MET A 199 7.88 13.52 5.87
N SER A 200 7.50 14.22 4.80
CA SER A 200 7.94 15.60 4.65
C SER A 200 7.32 16.35 5.80
N THR A 201 8.06 16.56 6.88
CA THR A 201 7.78 17.66 7.78
C THR A 201 7.78 18.87 6.88
N THR A 202 6.59 19.37 6.54
CA THR A 202 6.44 20.70 5.95
C THR A 202 6.95 21.65 7.02
N MET A 203 8.27 21.80 7.06
CA MET A 203 8.90 23.00 7.53
C MET A 203 8.49 24.05 6.53
N ASP A 204 7.35 24.67 6.81
CA ASP A 204 7.15 26.05 6.43
C ASP A 204 8.39 26.79 6.92
N ALA A 205 9.25 27.07 5.96
CA ALA A 205 10.43 27.92 6.06
C ALA A 205 9.98 29.37 6.31
N SER A 206 9.32 29.59 7.43
CA SER A 206 8.91 30.90 7.92
C SER A 206 8.69 30.86 9.43
N ARG A 207 9.79 30.78 10.19
CA ARG A 207 10.04 31.66 11.34
C ARG A 207 11.35 31.30 12.02
N THR A 208 12.34 32.12 11.72
CA THR A 208 13.36 32.58 12.67
C THR A 208 12.69 32.82 14.03
N GLY A 209 13.05 32.02 15.02
CA GLY A 209 12.53 32.16 16.38
C GLY A 209 13.06 31.04 17.25
N ASN A 210 14.16 31.31 17.96
CA ASN A 210 14.70 30.49 19.03
C ASN A 210 13.58 30.17 20.02
N GLY A 211 13.01 28.97 19.91
CA GLY A 211 11.96 28.48 20.78
C GLY A 211 12.07 26.97 20.78
N GLU A 212 12.84 26.47 21.74
CA GLU A 212 13.00 25.06 22.11
C GLU A 212 11.61 24.46 22.36
N SER A 213 10.97 23.97 21.30
CA SER A 213 9.68 23.31 21.35
C SER A 213 9.91 21.86 20.95
N THR A 214 10.04 21.05 21.99
CA THR A 214 10.09 19.59 21.97
C THR A 214 8.72 19.00 21.59
N GLU A 215 8.11 19.50 20.52
CA GLU A 215 6.95 18.82 19.93
C GLU A 215 7.48 17.73 19.00
N VAL A 216 7.75 16.58 19.61
CA VAL A 216 7.86 15.30 18.92
C VAL A 216 6.50 15.07 18.26
N GLY A 217 6.33 15.58 17.03
CA GLY A 217 5.15 15.32 16.22
C GLY A 217 4.93 13.82 16.22
N GLN A 218 3.85 13.38 16.88
CA GLN A 218 3.59 11.98 17.11
C GLN A 218 3.60 11.27 15.77
N ARG A 219 4.64 10.46 15.53
CA ARG A 219 4.69 9.64 14.33
C ARG A 219 3.42 8.80 14.31
N PRO A 220 2.64 8.80 13.22
CA PRO A 220 1.50 7.91 13.12
C PRO A 220 1.97 6.49 13.43
N TYR A 221 1.25 5.80 14.31
CA TYR A 221 1.55 4.45 14.80
C TYR A 221 1.99 3.46 13.70
N HIS A 222 1.54 3.69 12.47
CA HIS A 222 1.87 2.87 11.31
C HIS A 222 3.29 3.05 10.75
N ALA A 223 3.98 4.17 11.00
CA ALA A 223 5.32 4.42 10.48
C ALA A 223 6.37 3.57 11.20
N ASP A 224 6.33 3.53 12.54
CA ASP A 224 7.30 2.78 13.33
C ASP A 224 7.04 1.25 13.31
N ALA A 225 5.86 0.83 12.83
CA ALA A 225 5.47 -0.57 12.77
C ALA A 225 5.90 -1.30 11.47
N LEU A 226 6.48 -0.58 10.50
CA LEU A 226 6.95 -1.20 9.25
C LEU A 226 8.34 -1.83 9.44
N PRO A 227 8.53 -3.12 9.13
CA PRO A 227 9.77 -3.82 9.42
C PRO A 227 10.94 -3.46 8.49
N MET A 228 10.70 -2.61 7.48
CA MET A 228 11.73 -2.15 6.53
C MET A 228 12.03 -0.65 6.66
N GLN A 229 11.39 0.02 7.60
CA GLN A 229 11.63 1.43 7.88
C GLN A 229 13.08 1.63 8.33
N ASP A 230 13.71 2.72 7.88
CA ASP A 230 15.07 3.15 8.25
C ASP A 230 16.23 2.23 7.79
N LEU A 231 15.97 1.24 6.92
CA LEU A 231 17.02 0.41 6.32
C LEU A 231 17.82 1.10 5.20
N GLY A 232 17.44 2.34 4.81
CA GLY A 232 18.08 3.07 3.71
C GLY A 232 17.92 2.40 2.35
N LEU A 233 16.90 1.56 2.17
CA LEU A 233 16.72 0.80 0.93
C LEU A 233 16.34 1.68 -0.24
N VAL A 234 15.58 2.76 -0.01
CA VAL A 234 15.21 3.69 -1.09
C VAL A 234 16.46 4.40 -1.62
N SER A 235 17.37 4.84 -0.75
CA SER A 235 18.62 5.46 -1.19
C SER A 235 19.53 4.49 -1.94
N GLU A 236 19.62 3.22 -1.53
CA GLU A 236 20.36 2.19 -2.28
C GLU A 236 19.73 1.89 -3.66
N ILE A 237 18.40 1.94 -3.77
CA ILE A 237 17.72 1.79 -5.06
C ILE A 237 18.00 3.01 -5.95
N GLU A 238 17.97 4.22 -5.39
CA GLU A 238 18.25 5.45 -6.12
C GLU A 238 19.70 5.53 -6.62
N THR A 239 20.68 5.05 -5.85
CA THR A 239 22.08 5.01 -6.31
C THR A 239 22.27 4.04 -7.46
N LEU A 240 21.51 2.93 -7.49
CA LEU A 240 21.65 1.88 -8.48
C LEU A 240 20.91 2.17 -9.80
N VAL A 241 19.67 2.64 -9.72
CA VAL A 241 18.87 2.98 -10.90
C VAL A 241 19.26 4.37 -11.43
N GLY A 242 19.97 5.16 -10.61
CA GLY A 242 20.04 6.60 -10.74
C GLY A 242 18.74 7.24 -10.24
N ARG A 243 18.78 8.54 -9.92
CA ARG A 243 17.53 9.29 -9.74
C ARG A 243 16.74 9.15 -11.03
N ALA A 244 15.58 8.50 -10.94
CA ALA A 244 14.68 8.38 -12.07
C ALA A 244 14.49 9.78 -12.64
N ALA A 245 14.84 9.95 -13.92
CA ALA A 245 14.60 11.22 -14.59
C ALA A 245 13.12 11.56 -14.37
N LEU A 246 12.85 12.78 -13.89
CA LEU A 246 11.48 13.25 -13.74
C LEU A 246 10.77 12.96 -15.05
N ALA A 247 9.63 12.27 -14.99
CA ALA A 247 8.84 12.00 -16.18
C ALA A 247 8.69 13.33 -16.94
N PRO A 248 8.94 13.36 -18.26
CA PRO A 248 8.86 14.61 -19.00
C PRO A 248 7.47 15.22 -18.77
N LEU A 249 7.44 16.49 -18.35
CA LEU A 249 6.20 17.16 -18.00
C LEU A 249 5.20 17.00 -19.15
N THR A 250 4.00 16.56 -18.82
CA THR A 250 2.94 16.45 -19.83
C THR A 250 2.65 17.84 -20.41
N ARG A 251 2.13 17.91 -21.64
CA ARG A 251 1.81 19.20 -22.29
C ARG A 251 0.92 20.10 -21.41
N LYS A 252 0.01 19.51 -20.62
CA LYS A 252 -0.85 20.22 -19.67
C LYS A 252 -0.07 20.80 -18.50
N GLU A 253 0.79 20.00 -17.87
CA GLU A 253 1.66 20.47 -16.77
C GLU A 253 2.67 21.52 -17.25
N ARG A 254 3.20 21.37 -18.47
CA ARG A 254 4.08 22.38 -19.07
C ARG A 254 3.35 23.70 -19.28
N LYS A 255 2.13 23.68 -19.84
CA LYS A 255 1.27 24.87 -19.97
C LYS A 255 0.92 25.47 -18.61
N ALA A 256 0.58 24.67 -17.61
CA ALA A 256 0.27 25.14 -16.27
C ALA A 256 1.49 25.79 -15.59
N LYS A 257 2.66 25.16 -15.72
CA LYS A 257 3.94 25.70 -15.21
C LYS A 257 4.33 26.99 -15.93
N GLU A 258 4.12 27.06 -17.25
CA GLU A 258 4.29 28.31 -18.02
C GLU A 258 3.29 29.39 -17.60
N ALA A 259 2.03 29.04 -17.33
CA ALA A 259 1.01 29.98 -16.86
C ALA A 259 1.36 30.55 -15.48
N ILE A 260 1.81 29.71 -14.54
CA ILE A 260 2.32 30.16 -13.23
C ILE A 260 3.52 31.11 -13.41
N ARG A 261 4.45 30.76 -14.31
CA ARG A 261 5.63 31.59 -14.58
C ARG A 261 5.29 32.93 -15.24
N ARG A 262 4.24 32.99 -16.06
CA ARG A 262 3.72 34.25 -16.64
C ARG A 262 2.89 35.05 -15.64
N GLY A 263 2.14 34.38 -14.76
CA GLY A 263 1.31 35.02 -13.73
C GLY A 263 2.11 35.69 -12.61
N ASN A 264 3.26 35.11 -12.23
CA ASN A 264 4.15 35.69 -11.21
C ASN A 264 5.01 36.88 -11.71
N GLY A 265 4.81 37.34 -12.96
CA GLY A 265 5.44 38.53 -13.52
C GLY A 265 4.62 39.82 -13.35
N VAL A 266 3.38 39.73 -12.87
CA VAL A 266 2.59 40.93 -12.55
C VAL A 266 2.92 41.32 -11.12
N ASN A 267 3.94 42.18 -10.98
CA ASN A 267 4.13 42.97 -9.78
C ASN A 267 2.80 43.65 -9.45
N PHE A 268 2.15 43.16 -8.40
CA PHE A 268 1.03 43.83 -7.73
C PHE A 268 1.61 45.08 -7.06
N THR A 269 2.00 46.06 -7.87
CA THR A 269 2.24 47.43 -7.43
C THR A 269 0.88 48.00 -7.12
N GLY A 270 0.74 48.45 -5.87
CA GLY A 270 -0.54 48.77 -5.26
C GLY A 270 -1.40 49.70 -6.12
N GLN A 271 -2.67 49.34 -6.23
CA GLN A 271 -3.72 50.33 -6.18
C GLN A 271 -4.67 49.92 -5.07
N HIS A 272 -4.56 50.69 -3.99
CA HIS A 272 -5.50 50.84 -2.92
C HIS A 272 -6.81 51.34 -3.55
N THR A 273 -7.72 50.43 -3.88
CA THR A 273 -9.08 50.82 -4.24
C THR A 273 -9.91 50.81 -2.98
N ASP A 274 -10.29 52.00 -2.56
CA ASP A 274 -11.25 52.27 -1.50
C ASP A 274 -12.52 51.45 -1.75
N ILE A 275 -12.91 50.68 -0.72
CA ILE A 275 -14.18 49.94 -0.70
C ILE A 275 -15.24 50.92 -0.18
N PRO A 276 -16.20 51.36 -1.01
CA PRO A 276 -17.36 52.08 -0.51
C PRO A 276 -18.23 51.13 0.32
N HIS A 277 -18.49 51.57 1.54
CA HIS A 277 -19.25 50.90 2.57
C HIS A 277 -20.74 51.18 2.32
N ASP A 278 -21.35 50.56 1.31
CA ASP A 278 -22.79 50.68 1.09
C ASP A 278 -23.55 49.72 2.01
N GLY A 279 -24.28 50.32 2.95
CA GLY A 279 -25.16 49.65 3.87
C GLY A 279 -26.33 48.99 3.14
N PHE A 280 -26.62 47.75 3.53
CA PHE A 280 -27.89 47.11 3.24
C PHE A 280 -28.55 46.78 4.57
N GLU A 281 -29.30 47.77 5.07
CA GLU A 281 -30.35 47.55 6.06
C GLU A 281 -31.46 46.76 5.36
N GLY A 282 -31.78 45.58 5.91
CA GLY A 282 -32.82 44.70 5.42
C GLY A 282 -33.58 44.12 6.60
N ASP A 283 -34.67 44.80 6.91
CA ASP A 283 -35.58 44.61 8.03
C ASP A 283 -36.25 43.22 8.11
N THR A 284 -36.45 42.84 9.37
CA THR A 284 -37.54 42.10 10.02
C THR A 284 -38.68 41.46 9.19
N ALA A 285 -38.92 40.16 9.45
CA ALA A 285 -40.25 39.52 9.58
C ALA A 285 -40.05 38.12 10.21
N THR A 286 -40.26 37.91 11.51
CA THR A 286 -41.54 37.55 12.17
C THR A 286 -42.27 36.37 11.54
N SER A 287 -42.29 35.20 12.22
CA SER A 287 -43.49 34.47 12.67
C SER A 287 -43.34 32.93 12.66
N SER A 288 -43.47 32.34 13.86
CA SER A 288 -43.82 30.94 14.21
C SER A 288 -45.16 30.49 13.55
N PRO A 289 -45.65 29.22 13.61
CA PRO A 289 -45.92 28.42 14.84
C PRO A 289 -45.54 26.91 14.71
N SER A 290 -45.10 26.22 15.76
CA SER A 290 -45.90 25.48 16.76
C SER A 290 -47.10 24.68 16.22
N SER A 291 -46.97 23.35 16.15
CA SER A 291 -48.11 22.43 16.27
C SER A 291 -47.64 21.08 16.82
N GLN A 292 -48.13 20.79 18.02
CA GLN A 292 -48.12 19.50 18.70
C GLN A 292 -49.14 18.55 18.05
N SER A 293 -48.84 17.26 18.03
CA SER A 293 -49.78 16.18 18.40
C SER A 293 -48.96 14.96 18.81
#